data_AF-A0AAU9K0M7-F1
#
_entry.id   AF-A0AAU9K0M7-F1
#
_cell.length_a   1.000
_cell.length_b   1.000
_cell.length_c   1.000
_cell.angle_alpha   90.00
_cell.angle_beta   90.00
_cell.angle_gamma   90.00
#
_symmetry.space_group_name_H-M   'P 1'
#
loop_
_entity.id
_entity.type
_entity.pdbx_description
1 polymer ?
#
loop_
_entity_poly.entity_id
_entity_poly.type
_entity_poly.pdbx_seq_one_letter_code
_entity_poly.pdbx_strand_id
1 'polypeptide(L)'
;MNPYSVIIDIIEARGNIDLFRDDLTQNIEGLSHKIQIYEAEVSYLHDLDKLTNNVTSTYLPILRSAHEALLSINKYDHFEIYSYQKPPKIMETVMMGIPILLGCKKPSWGQYKIIAQWRNLWNDLLSLEVTPKALENIKPIIEEFEGNEMQLKMCSTALYKWYSWM
;
A
#
# COMPACT_ATOMS: atom_id res chain seq x y z
N MET A 1 28.67 55.01 -57.11
CA MET A 1 27.74 54.10 -56.40
C MET A 1 26.40 54.80 -56.28
N ASN A 2 25.31 54.16 -56.71
CA ASN A 2 23.97 54.74 -56.61
C ASN A 2 23.50 54.63 -55.15
N PRO A 3 23.28 55.73 -54.42
CA PRO A 3 22.88 55.68 -53.01
C PRO A 3 21.56 54.91 -52.79
N TYR A 4 20.70 54.84 -53.80
CA TYR A 4 19.46 54.07 -53.73
C TYR A 4 19.70 52.54 -53.75
N SER A 5 20.75 52.06 -54.43
CA SER A 5 21.09 50.62 -54.45
C SER A 5 21.53 50.12 -53.07
N VAL A 6 22.36 50.90 -52.37
CA VAL A 6 22.83 50.56 -51.02
C VAL A 6 21.69 50.52 -50.01
N ILE A 7 20.70 51.41 -50.16
CA ILE A 7 19.52 51.44 -49.29
C ILE A 7 18.65 50.19 -49.52
N ILE A 8 18.48 49.75 -50.76
CA ILE A 8 17.72 48.52 -51.09
C ILE A 8 18.41 47.29 -50.50
N ASP A 9 19.73 47.15 -50.68
CA ASP A 9 20.50 46.02 -50.14
C ASP A 9 20.40 45.94 -48.60
N ILE A 10 20.40 47.07 -47.90
CA ILE A 10 20.23 47.14 -46.44
C ILE A 10 18.82 46.71 -46.02
N ILE A 11 17.79 47.11 -46.76
CA ILE A 11 16.39 46.73 -46.48
C ILE A 11 16.21 45.22 -46.66
N GLU A 12 16.74 44.66 -47.75
CA GLU A 12 16.68 43.21 -48.01
C GLU A 12 17.45 42.40 -46.97
N ALA A 13 18.66 42.85 -46.60
CA ALA A 13 19.45 42.21 -45.55
C ALA A 13 18.73 42.23 -44.19
N ARG A 14 18.06 43.34 -43.86
CA ARG A 14 17.26 43.45 -42.63
C ARG A 14 16.06 42.52 -42.65
N GLY A 15 15.33 42.43 -43.76
CA GLY A 15 14.22 41.49 -43.92
C GLY A 15 14.63 40.03 -43.73
N ASN A 16 15.80 39.64 -44.25
CA ASN A 16 16.35 38.29 -44.05
C ASN A 16 16.74 38.02 -42.58
N ILE A 17 17.28 39.03 -41.88
CA ILE A 17 17.61 38.91 -40.45
C ILE A 17 16.34 38.77 -39.61
N ASP A 18 15.29 39.52 -39.93
CA ASP A 18 14.01 39.44 -39.21
C ASP A 18 13.34 38.07 -39.43
N LEU A 19 13.33 37.54 -40.66
CA LEU A 19 12.85 36.18 -40.95
C LEU A 19 13.63 35.09 -40.18
N PHE A 20 14.95 35.21 -40.11
CA PHE A 20 15.78 34.26 -39.36
C PHE A 20 15.54 34.35 -37.84
N ARG A 21 15.35 35.57 -37.31
CA ARG A 21 14.97 35.77 -35.92
C ARG A 21 13.63 35.13 -35.61
N ASP A 22 12.64 35.28 -36.49
CA ASP A 22 11.30 34.71 -36.29
C ASP A 22 11.35 33.17 -36.27
N ASP A 23 12.09 32.55 -37.18
CA ASP A 23 12.30 31.09 -37.21
C ASP A 23 13.04 30.59 -35.96
N LEU A 24 14.07 31.30 -35.50
CA LEU A 24 14.74 30.98 -34.23
C LEU A 24 13.79 31.09 -33.03
N THR A 25 12.94 32.12 -33.00
CA THR A 25 11.98 32.35 -31.91
C THR A 25 10.97 31.22 -31.85
N GLN A 26 10.39 30.85 -33.00
CA GLN A 26 9.44 29.75 -33.10
C GLN A 26 10.06 28.41 -32.66
N ASN A 27 11.31 28.16 -33.02
CA ASN A 27 12.03 26.95 -32.60
C ASN A 27 12.31 26.94 -31.09
N ILE A 28 12.72 28.07 -30.50
CA ILE A 28 12.93 28.20 -29.05
C ILE A 28 11.63 27.98 -28.29
N GLU A 29 10.53 28.56 -28.76
CA GLU A 29 9.19 28.36 -28.15
C GLU A 29 8.77 26.89 -28.21
N GLY A 30 8.98 26.23 -29.34
CA GLY A 30 8.70 24.81 -29.50
C GLY A 30 9.54 23.92 -28.57
N LEU A 31 10.81 24.25 -28.36
CA LEU A 31 11.68 23.54 -27.41
C LEU A 31 11.29 23.81 -25.96
N SER A 32 10.95 25.05 -25.63
CA SER A 32 10.47 25.44 -24.29
C SER A 32 9.22 24.65 -23.91
N HIS A 33 8.26 24.51 -24.83
CA HIS A 33 7.07 23.71 -24.60
C HIS A 33 7.38 22.22 -24.35
N LYS A 34 8.31 21.63 -25.12
CA LYS A 34 8.76 20.25 -24.91
C LYS A 34 9.42 20.06 -23.55
N ILE A 35 10.25 21.01 -23.11
CA ILE A 35 10.88 20.97 -21.79
C ILE A 35 9.82 20.97 -20.69
N GLN A 36 8.82 21.84 -20.77
CA GLN A 36 7.73 21.88 -19.79
C GLN A 36 6.97 20.55 -19.69
N ILE A 37 6.72 19.89 -20.83
CA ILE A 37 6.10 18.57 -20.86
C ILE A 37 6.98 17.55 -20.14
N TYR A 38 8.27 17.50 -20.46
CA TYR A 38 9.20 16.56 -19.84
C TYR A 38 9.38 16.83 -18.34
N GLU A 39 9.42 18.09 -17.91
CA GLU A 39 9.48 18.44 -16.49
C GLU A 39 8.24 17.94 -15.73
N ALA A 40 7.05 18.08 -16.33
CA ALA A 40 5.82 17.55 -15.75
C ALA A 40 5.84 16.01 -15.66
N GLU A 41 6.33 15.33 -16.70
CA GLU A 41 6.48 13.87 -16.72
C GLU A 41 7.47 13.38 -15.65
N VAL A 42 8.63 14.02 -15.53
CA VAL A 42 9.63 13.70 -14.50
C VAL A 42 9.06 13.91 -13.10
N SER A 43 8.30 14.98 -12.87
CA SER A 43 7.63 15.22 -11.59
C SER A 43 6.66 14.09 -11.24
N TYR A 44 5.85 13.65 -12.22
CA TYR A 44 4.91 12.54 -12.03
C TYR A 44 5.62 11.22 -11.70
N LEU A 45 6.70 10.90 -12.44
CA LEU A 45 7.48 9.68 -12.20
C LEU A 45 8.12 9.67 -10.81
N HIS A 46 8.59 10.82 -10.35
CA HIS A 46 9.17 10.95 -9.01
C HIS A 46 8.12 10.74 -7.90
N ASP A 47 6.88 11.20 -8.08
CA ASP A 47 5.81 10.94 -7.11
C ASP A 47 5.39 9.46 -7.08
N LEU A 48 5.40 8.79 -8.24
CA LEU A 48 5.22 7.34 -8.32
C LEU A 48 6.34 6.59 -7.60
N ASP A 49 7.60 6.96 -7.82
CA ASP A 49 8.74 6.32 -7.16
C ASP A 49 8.66 6.44 -5.63
N LYS A 50 8.27 7.61 -5.10
CA LYS A 50 8.02 7.78 -3.67
C LYS A 50 6.94 6.83 -3.15
N LEU A 51 5.83 6.69 -3.88
CA LEU A 51 4.76 5.78 -3.50
C LEU A 51 5.24 4.33 -3.51
N THR A 52 5.94 3.92 -4.57
CA THR A 52 6.51 2.58 -4.71
C THR A 52 7.54 2.27 -3.61
N ASN A 53 8.41 3.23 -3.30
CA ASN A 53 9.39 3.07 -2.23
C ASN A 53 8.72 2.91 -0.87
N ASN A 54 7.70 3.72 -0.55
CA ASN A 54 6.92 3.55 0.69
C ASN A 54 6.26 2.17 0.78
N VAL A 55 5.67 1.68 -0.32
CA VAL A 55 5.08 0.33 -0.35
C VAL A 55 6.13 -0.73 -0.08
N THR A 56 7.27 -0.60 -0.73
CA THR A 56 8.35 -1.60 -0.68
C THR A 56 9.08 -1.60 0.67
N SER A 57 9.35 -0.43 1.25
CA SER A 57 10.11 -0.31 2.50
C SER A 57 9.27 -0.51 3.75
N THR A 58 7.99 -0.13 3.71
CA THR A 58 7.16 -0.05 4.91
C THR A 58 6.16 -1.20 4.96
N TYR A 59 5.39 -1.44 3.88
CA TYR A 59 4.28 -2.40 3.93
C TYR A 59 4.71 -3.84 3.60
N LEU A 60 5.63 -4.05 2.64
CA LEU A 60 6.09 -5.41 2.30
C LEU A 60 6.74 -6.15 3.49
N PRO A 61 7.61 -5.53 4.32
CA PRO A 61 8.17 -6.23 5.47
C PRO A 61 7.11 -6.62 6.50
N ILE A 62 6.12 -5.75 6.74
CA ILE A 62 5.00 -6.02 7.65
C ILE A 62 4.17 -7.20 7.13
N LEU A 63 3.81 -7.17 5.84
CA LEU A 63 3.07 -8.26 5.21
C LEU A 63 3.84 -9.59 5.26
N ARG A 64 5.15 -9.56 5.02
CA ARG A 64 6.01 -10.74 5.11
C ARG A 64 6.04 -11.28 6.54
N SER A 65 6.17 -10.39 7.54
CA SER A 65 6.15 -10.75 8.95
C SER A 65 4.82 -11.38 9.36
N ALA A 66 3.69 -10.82 8.91
CA ALA A 66 2.37 -11.40 9.16
C ALA A 66 2.23 -12.79 8.52
N HIS A 67 2.71 -12.96 7.29
CA HIS A 67 2.71 -14.26 6.60
C HIS A 67 3.58 -15.29 7.31
N GLU A 68 4.79 -14.91 7.75
CA GLU A 68 5.67 -15.74 8.56
C GLU A 68 5.02 -16.09 9.92
N ALA A 69 4.33 -15.15 10.55
CA ALA A 69 3.60 -15.37 11.80
C ALA A 69 2.51 -16.44 11.62
N LEU A 70 1.68 -16.33 10.58
CA LEU A 70 0.65 -17.33 10.27
C LEU A 70 1.25 -18.72 10.01
N LEU A 71 2.32 -18.80 9.22
CA LEU A 71 3.01 -20.08 8.94
C LEU A 71 3.70 -20.67 10.18
N SER A 72 4.05 -19.84 11.17
CA SER A 72 4.64 -20.29 12.43
C SER A 72 3.63 -20.91 13.40
N ILE A 73 2.33 -20.79 13.13
CA ILE A 73 1.26 -21.40 13.92
C ILE A 73 1.19 -22.87 13.56
N ASN A 74 1.63 -23.71 14.48
CA ASN A 74 1.58 -25.15 14.29
C ASN A 74 0.18 -25.71 14.67
N LYS A 75 -0.07 -26.98 14.38
CA LYS A 75 -1.36 -27.63 14.68
C LYS A 75 -1.68 -27.70 16.18
N TYR A 76 -0.65 -27.79 17.02
CA TYR A 76 -0.82 -27.82 18.49
C TYR A 76 -1.19 -26.43 19.02
N ASP A 77 -0.53 -25.37 18.54
CA ASP A 77 -0.84 -23.98 18.86
C ASP A 77 -2.31 -23.66 18.52
N HIS A 78 -2.75 -24.08 17.33
CA HIS A 78 -4.14 -23.93 16.90
C HIS A 78 -5.11 -24.71 17.80
N PHE A 79 -4.77 -25.97 18.11
CA PHE A 79 -5.60 -26.83 18.94
C PHE A 79 -5.69 -26.33 20.39
N GLU A 80 -4.60 -25.79 20.95
CA GLU A 80 -4.56 -25.17 22.28
C GLU A 80 -5.68 -24.15 22.43
N ILE A 81 -5.72 -23.17 21.51
CA ILE A 81 -6.71 -22.09 21.53
C ILE A 81 -8.12 -22.62 21.28
N TYR A 82 -8.28 -23.51 20.30
CA TYR A 82 -9.59 -24.06 19.95
C TYR A 82 -10.20 -24.95 21.06
N SER A 83 -9.37 -25.62 21.86
CA SER A 83 -9.81 -26.57 22.88
C SER A 83 -10.57 -25.94 24.06
N TYR A 84 -10.46 -24.61 24.25
CA TYR A 84 -11.13 -23.92 25.35
C TYR A 84 -12.66 -23.94 25.20
N GLN A 85 -13.33 -24.56 26.18
CA GLN A 85 -14.79 -24.46 26.29
C GLN A 85 -15.22 -23.03 26.64
N LYS A 86 -14.50 -22.40 27.58
CA LYS A 86 -14.68 -21.02 28.03
C LYS A 86 -13.31 -20.32 28.04
N PRO A 87 -12.92 -19.64 26.95
CA PRO A 87 -11.60 -18.99 26.87
C PRO A 87 -11.51 -17.78 27.82
N PRO A 88 -10.28 -17.40 28.23
CA PRO A 88 -10.05 -16.10 28.85
C PRO A 88 -10.53 -14.95 27.95
N LYS A 89 -10.94 -13.82 28.55
CA LYS A 89 -11.58 -12.74 27.78
C LYS A 89 -10.68 -12.18 26.67
N ILE A 90 -9.39 -12.03 26.95
CA ILE A 90 -8.37 -11.55 26.00
C ILE A 90 -8.30 -12.50 24.80
N MET A 91 -8.25 -13.81 25.04
CA MET A 91 -8.23 -14.82 23.99
C MET A 91 -9.53 -14.78 23.17
N GLU A 92 -10.68 -14.66 23.82
CA GLU A 92 -11.96 -14.54 23.13
C GLU A 92 -11.98 -13.33 22.19
N THR A 93 -11.58 -12.15 22.69
CA THR A 93 -11.59 -10.90 21.94
C THR A 93 -10.67 -10.97 20.73
N VAL A 94 -9.42 -11.42 20.90
CA VAL A 94 -8.45 -11.53 19.81
C VAL A 94 -8.92 -12.56 18.78
N MET A 95 -9.33 -13.76 19.20
CA MET A 95 -9.72 -14.82 18.27
C MET A 95 -11.06 -14.58 17.57
N MET A 96 -11.90 -13.68 18.09
CA MET A 96 -13.06 -13.16 17.35
C MET A 96 -12.66 -12.37 16.11
N GLY A 97 -11.41 -11.92 16.02
CA GLY A 97 -10.86 -11.24 14.84
C GLY A 97 -10.89 -12.08 13.57
N ILE A 98 -10.63 -13.39 13.66
CA ILE A 98 -10.64 -14.29 12.50
C ILE A 98 -12.02 -14.34 11.81
N PRO A 99 -13.14 -14.62 12.53
CA PRO A 99 -14.48 -14.50 11.94
C PRO A 99 -14.76 -13.12 11.33
N ILE A 100 -14.28 -12.04 11.95
CA ILE A 100 -14.48 -10.66 11.45
C ILE A 100 -13.76 -10.49 10.11
N LEU A 101 -12.49 -10.89 10.04
CA LEU A 101 -11.67 -10.83 8.82
C LEU A 101 -12.26 -11.68 7.68
N LEU A 102 -12.85 -12.83 8.02
CA LEU A 102 -13.58 -13.69 7.07
C LEU A 102 -14.99 -13.16 6.72
N GLY A 103 -15.39 -11.98 7.20
CA GLY A 103 -16.66 -11.34 6.86
C GLY A 103 -17.90 -11.90 7.57
N CYS A 104 -17.74 -12.58 8.71
CA CYS A 104 -18.87 -13.09 9.47
C CYS A 104 -19.72 -11.95 10.06
N LYS A 105 -21.04 -11.98 9.80
CA LYS A 105 -21.98 -10.94 10.27
C LYS A 105 -22.15 -10.90 11.80
N LYS A 106 -21.98 -12.04 12.47
CA LYS A 106 -22.13 -12.19 13.94
C LYS A 106 -20.94 -12.98 14.50
N PRO A 107 -19.77 -12.33 14.64
CA PRO A 107 -18.59 -12.97 15.21
C PRO A 107 -18.89 -13.38 16.65
N SER A 108 -18.52 -14.61 16.99
CA SER A 108 -18.66 -15.15 18.34
C SER A 108 -17.65 -16.28 18.54
N TRP A 109 -17.39 -16.65 19.79
CA TRP A 109 -16.54 -17.81 20.09
C TRP A 109 -17.04 -19.10 19.44
N GLY A 110 -18.36 -19.30 19.40
CA GLY A 110 -18.96 -20.45 18.71
C GLY A 110 -18.66 -20.44 17.20
N GLN A 111 -18.73 -19.28 16.57
CA GLN A 111 -18.42 -19.13 15.15
C GLN A 111 -16.93 -19.36 14.88
N TYR A 112 -16.04 -18.82 15.72
CA TYR A 112 -14.61 -19.11 15.64
C TYR A 112 -14.35 -20.62 15.73
N LYS A 113 -14.98 -21.32 16.68
CA LYS A 113 -14.82 -22.78 16.81
C LYS A 113 -15.24 -23.56 15.56
N ILE A 114 -16.28 -23.11 14.87
CA ILE A 114 -16.69 -23.73 13.60
C ILE A 114 -15.61 -23.48 12.53
N ILE A 115 -15.11 -22.25 12.42
CA ILE A 115 -14.07 -21.85 11.47
C ILE A 115 -12.75 -22.58 11.73
N ALA A 116 -12.37 -22.73 12.98
CA ALA A 116 -11.15 -23.42 13.41
C ALA A 116 -11.10 -24.89 12.97
N GLN A 117 -12.25 -25.49 12.66
CA GLN A 117 -12.33 -26.87 12.15
C GLN A 117 -12.34 -26.95 10.62
N TRP A 118 -12.35 -25.82 9.91
CA TRP A 118 -12.36 -25.84 8.45
C TRP A 118 -11.11 -26.51 7.91
N ARG A 119 -11.32 -27.45 6.98
CA ARG A 119 -10.24 -28.26 6.40
C ARG A 119 -9.18 -27.42 5.70
N ASN A 120 -9.60 -26.32 5.07
CA ASN A 120 -8.77 -25.45 4.25
C ASN A 120 -8.49 -24.10 4.91
N LEU A 121 -8.74 -23.96 6.23
CA LEU A 121 -8.60 -22.70 6.95
C LEU A 121 -7.30 -21.97 6.61
N TRP A 122 -6.17 -22.68 6.62
CA TRP A 122 -4.87 -22.05 6.32
C TRP A 122 -4.76 -21.49 4.92
N ASN A 123 -5.27 -22.21 3.92
CA ASN A 123 -5.26 -21.70 2.55
C ASN A 123 -6.18 -20.48 2.44
N ASP A 124 -7.37 -20.56 3.06
CA ASP A 124 -8.35 -19.47 3.04
C ASP A 124 -7.82 -18.20 3.73
N LEU A 125 -7.03 -18.35 4.81
CA LEU A 125 -6.38 -17.23 5.51
C LEU A 125 -5.17 -16.67 4.74
N LEU A 126 -4.39 -17.52 4.07
CA LEU A 126 -3.25 -17.10 3.25
C LEU A 126 -3.69 -16.34 1.99
N SER A 127 -4.82 -16.72 1.41
CA SER A 127 -5.41 -16.04 0.25
C SER A 127 -6.50 -15.03 0.63
N LEU A 128 -6.57 -14.62 1.90
CA LEU A 128 -7.64 -13.76 2.38
C LEU A 128 -7.50 -12.34 1.82
N GLU A 129 -8.49 -11.90 1.06
CA GLU A 129 -8.66 -10.50 0.69
C GLU A 129 -9.52 -9.79 1.74
N VAL A 130 -8.90 -8.92 2.54
CA VAL A 130 -9.60 -8.22 3.62
C VAL A 130 -10.45 -7.09 3.04
N THR A 131 -11.76 -7.17 3.25
CA THR A 131 -12.68 -6.11 2.82
C THR A 131 -12.53 -4.85 3.69
N PRO A 132 -12.81 -3.63 3.17
CA PRO A 132 -12.74 -2.40 3.96
C PRO A 132 -13.61 -2.45 5.23
N LYS A 133 -14.78 -3.08 5.13
CA LYS A 133 -15.69 -3.28 6.27
C LYS A 133 -15.09 -4.21 7.32
N ALA A 134 -14.37 -5.26 6.90
CA ALA A 134 -13.68 -6.13 7.85
C ALA A 134 -12.54 -5.39 8.56
N LEU A 135 -11.79 -4.53 7.85
CA LEU A 135 -10.76 -3.65 8.44
C LEU A 135 -11.34 -2.70 9.51
N GLU A 136 -12.47 -2.07 9.22
CA GLU A 136 -13.13 -1.19 10.19
C GLU A 136 -13.57 -1.96 11.46
N ASN A 137 -14.03 -3.20 11.29
CA ASN A 137 -14.53 -4.01 12.41
C ASN A 137 -13.41 -4.65 13.24
N ILE A 138 -12.25 -4.95 12.65
CA ILE A 138 -11.10 -5.53 13.37
C ILE A 138 -10.30 -4.47 14.11
N LYS A 139 -10.29 -3.23 13.60
CA LYS A 139 -9.51 -2.10 14.14
C LYS A 139 -9.62 -1.93 15.66
N PRO A 140 -10.80 -1.98 16.31
CA PRO A 140 -10.90 -1.86 17.76
C PRO A 140 -10.13 -2.94 18.53
N ILE A 141 -10.07 -4.18 17.99
CA ILE A 141 -9.32 -5.28 18.60
C ILE A 141 -7.81 -5.03 18.47
N ILE A 142 -7.36 -4.54 17.31
CA ILE A 142 -5.95 -4.23 17.08
C ILE A 142 -5.50 -3.12 18.05
N GLU A 143 -6.26 -2.03 18.13
CA GLU A 143 -5.97 -0.88 19.00
C GLU A 143 -6.03 -1.23 20.49
N GLU A 144 -6.92 -2.13 20.93
CA GLU A 144 -7.00 -2.58 22.33
C GLU A 144 -5.70 -3.26 22.80
N PHE A 145 -5.04 -4.01 21.92
CA PHE A 145 -3.86 -4.79 22.25
C PHE A 145 -2.56 -4.23 21.67
N GLU A 146 -2.60 -3.05 21.03
CA GLU A 146 -1.42 -2.40 20.49
C GLU A 146 -0.41 -2.11 21.61
N GLY A 147 0.82 -2.60 21.46
CA GLY A 147 1.87 -2.49 22.49
C GLY A 147 1.71 -3.42 23.69
N ASN A 148 0.64 -4.24 23.76
CA ASN A 148 0.37 -5.16 24.88
C ASN A 148 0.89 -6.60 24.64
N GLU A 149 2.05 -6.74 23.99
CA GLU A 149 2.60 -8.04 23.61
C GLU A 149 2.80 -9.00 24.79
N MET A 150 3.28 -8.48 25.93
CA MET A 150 3.55 -9.28 27.11
C MET A 150 2.27 -9.93 27.62
N GLN A 151 1.16 -9.19 27.64
CA GLN A 151 -0.13 -9.70 28.10
C GLN A 151 -0.65 -10.82 27.18
N LEU A 152 -0.50 -10.66 25.87
CA LEU A 152 -0.86 -11.70 24.89
C LEU A 152 -0.01 -12.96 25.06
N LYS A 153 1.33 -12.80 25.15
CA LYS A 153 2.27 -13.92 25.34
C LYS A 153 2.04 -14.65 26.67
N MET A 154 1.69 -13.92 27.73
CA MET A 154 1.32 -14.49 29.02
C MET A 154 0.00 -15.27 28.96
N CYS A 155 -0.95 -14.86 28.12
CA CYS A 155 -2.19 -15.59 27.92
C CYS A 155 -1.96 -16.88 27.11
N SER A 156 -1.24 -16.79 25.99
CA SER A 156 -0.80 -17.93 25.20
C SER A 156 0.18 -17.47 24.12
N THR A 157 1.24 -18.25 23.90
CA THR A 157 2.17 -18.00 22.77
C THR A 157 1.46 -18.17 21.43
N ALA A 158 0.52 -19.11 21.32
CA ALA A 158 -0.30 -19.28 20.13
C ALA A 158 -1.19 -18.06 19.86
N LEU A 159 -1.77 -17.48 20.92
CA LEU A 159 -2.60 -16.27 20.80
C LEU A 159 -1.81 -15.09 20.25
N TYR A 160 -0.58 -14.89 20.73
CA TYR A 160 0.28 -13.82 20.24
C TYR A 160 0.62 -13.98 18.75
N LYS A 161 0.85 -15.21 18.26
CA LYS A 161 1.08 -15.46 16.84
C LYS A 161 -0.13 -15.11 15.99
N TRP A 162 -1.32 -15.48 16.47
CA TRP A 162 -2.58 -15.10 15.81
C TRP A 162 -2.77 -13.59 15.75
N TYR A 163 -2.52 -12.89 16.86
CA TYR A 163 -2.57 -11.43 16.89
C TYR A 163 -1.54 -10.80 15.96
N SER A 164 -0.31 -11.31 15.91
CA SER A 164 0.76 -10.77 15.07
C SER A 164 0.51 -10.95 13.57
N TRP A 165 -0.34 -11.90 13.19
CA TRP A 165 -0.78 -12.07 11.80
C TRP A 165 -1.90 -11.10 11.41
N MET A 166 -2.79 -10.75 12.36
CA MET A 166 -3.93 -9.84 12.13
C MET A 166 -3.48 -8.38 12.04
#